data_AF-A0A9P4HAB9-F1
#
_entry.id   AF-A0A9P4HAB9-F1
#
_cell.length_a   1.000
_cell.length_b   1.000
_cell.length_c   1.000
_cell.angle_alpha   90.00
_cell.angle_beta   90.00
_cell.angle_gamma   90.00
#
_symmetry.space_group_name_H-M   'P 1'
#
loop_
_entity.id
_entity.type
_entity.pdbx_description
1 polymer ?
#
loop_
_entity_poly.entity_id
_entity_poly.type
_entity_poly.pdbx_seq_one_letter_code
_entity_poly.pdbx_strand_id
1 'polypeptide(L)'
;YEYVRLFEQPDNLLANTWIVVRIDGRGFSKLTTKYKFVKPNDRNALDLMNAAAEAVMKELPDLVLAYGNSDEYSKLTTTITSTFTSYYVFLWSQYFPDKPLTPPLPSFDGRVVCYPSDFNLRDYMSWRQVDCHINNLYNTTFWTLVQQGGMGPREAEQRLSGTVSADKNEILFKDFGVNYNNEPECFKKGTVLYRDVGRNETPCG
;
A
#
# COMPACT_ATOMS: atom_id res chain seq x y z
N TYR A 1 -35.58 11.31 -21.98
CA TYR A 1 -34.34 10.51 -21.85
C TYR A 1 -34.01 10.10 -20.40
N GLU A 2 -34.70 10.59 -19.37
CA GLU A 2 -34.31 10.38 -17.97
C GLU A 2 -34.42 8.93 -17.46
N TYR A 3 -35.21 8.08 -18.14
CA TYR A 3 -35.43 6.67 -17.76
C TYR A 3 -34.13 5.85 -17.61
N VAL A 4 -33.02 6.28 -18.22
CA VAL A 4 -31.71 5.63 -18.07
C VAL A 4 -31.20 5.64 -16.61
N ARG A 5 -31.63 6.59 -15.78
CA ARG A 5 -31.32 6.62 -14.34
C ARG A 5 -31.94 5.45 -13.56
N LEU A 6 -32.99 4.81 -14.08
CA LEU A 6 -33.61 3.64 -13.45
C LEU A 6 -32.73 2.37 -13.53
N PHE A 7 -31.63 2.43 -14.28
CA PHE A 7 -30.61 1.37 -14.32
C PHE A 7 -29.47 1.61 -13.31
N GLU A 8 -29.40 2.77 -12.66
CA GLU A 8 -28.48 3.01 -11.54
C GLU A 8 -28.94 2.24 -10.30
N GLN A 9 -28.07 1.39 -9.75
CA GLN A 9 -28.33 0.67 -8.50
C GLN A 9 -27.65 1.39 -7.31
N PRO A 10 -28.35 1.61 -6.18
CA PRO A 10 -27.78 2.28 -5.02
C PRO A 10 -27.02 1.32 -4.09
N ASP A 11 -25.69 1.24 -4.26
CA ASP A 11 -24.77 0.51 -3.37
C ASP A 11 -24.66 1.18 -1.98
N ASN A 12 -25.67 0.97 -1.12
CA ASN A 12 -25.64 1.48 0.25
C ASN A 12 -24.78 0.57 1.14
N LEU A 13 -23.71 1.15 1.73
CA LEU A 13 -22.88 0.45 2.71
C LEU A 13 -23.65 0.17 4.01
N LEU A 14 -23.32 -0.93 4.70
CA LEU A 14 -24.03 -1.35 5.90
C LEU A 14 -23.79 -0.36 7.06
N ALA A 15 -24.87 0.22 7.58
CA ALA A 15 -24.83 1.12 8.73
C ALA A 15 -24.22 0.45 9.97
N ASN A 16 -23.58 1.24 10.84
CA ASN A 16 -22.88 0.78 12.04
C ASN A 16 -21.76 -0.24 11.76
N THR A 17 -21.06 -0.09 10.63
CA THR A 17 -19.83 -0.86 10.32
C THR A 17 -18.64 0.05 10.09
N TRP A 18 -17.44 -0.46 10.35
CA TRP A 18 -16.18 0.17 9.97
C TRP A 18 -16.00 0.10 8.44
N ILE A 19 -15.90 1.27 7.80
CA ILE A 19 -15.71 1.39 6.35
C ILE A 19 -14.21 1.48 6.07
N VAL A 20 -13.59 0.37 5.67
CA VAL A 20 -12.17 0.31 5.32
C VAL A 20 -12.01 0.50 3.82
N VAL A 21 -11.56 1.68 3.40
CA VAL A 21 -11.20 1.94 2.00
C VAL A 21 -9.70 1.69 1.80
N ARG A 22 -9.38 0.82 0.84
CA ARG A 22 -8.01 0.45 0.47
C ARG A 22 -7.80 0.67 -1.03
N ILE A 23 -6.55 0.97 -1.37
CA ILE A 23 -6.13 1.42 -2.71
C ILE A 23 -5.07 0.44 -3.22
N ASP A 24 -5.00 0.23 -4.54
CA ASP A 24 -3.97 -0.58 -5.18
C ASP A 24 -3.46 0.04 -6.49
N GLY A 25 -2.20 -0.19 -6.84
CA GLY A 25 -1.54 0.37 -8.03
C GLY A 25 -1.80 -0.49 -9.27
N ARG A 26 -2.74 -0.09 -10.14
CA ARG A 26 -3.09 -0.86 -11.35
C ARG A 26 -1.88 -1.07 -12.25
N GLY A 27 -1.38 -2.30 -12.28
CA GLY A 27 -0.20 -2.69 -13.07
C GLY A 27 1.13 -2.11 -12.57
N PHE A 28 1.25 -1.79 -11.27
CA PHE A 28 2.43 -1.11 -10.69
C PHE A 28 3.77 -1.78 -11.01
N SER A 29 3.83 -3.10 -11.20
CA SER A 29 5.03 -3.80 -11.68
C SER A 29 5.59 -3.15 -12.95
N LYS A 30 4.73 -2.80 -13.93
CA LYS A 30 5.12 -2.09 -15.16
C LYS A 30 5.61 -0.66 -14.88
N LEU A 31 4.97 0.04 -13.94
CA LEU A 31 5.36 1.40 -13.51
C LEU A 31 6.78 1.39 -12.89
N THR A 32 7.00 0.51 -11.91
CA THR A 32 8.29 0.41 -11.21
C THR A 32 9.44 -0.04 -12.13
N THR A 33 9.15 -0.86 -13.14
CA THR A 33 10.11 -1.20 -14.21
C THR A 33 10.38 0.00 -15.12
N LYS A 34 9.34 0.69 -15.62
CA LYS A 34 9.47 1.84 -16.53
C LYS A 34 10.33 2.95 -15.92
N TYR A 35 10.08 3.30 -14.66
CA TYR A 35 10.80 4.39 -13.97
C TYR A 35 12.02 3.92 -13.16
N LYS A 36 12.45 2.67 -13.33
CA LYS A 36 13.63 2.08 -12.65
C LYS A 36 13.63 2.40 -11.15
N PHE A 37 12.59 1.96 -10.45
CA PHE A 37 12.53 2.04 -8.99
C PHE A 37 13.54 1.08 -8.37
N VAL A 38 14.11 1.45 -7.22
CA VAL A 38 14.99 0.60 -6.43
C VAL A 38 14.26 -0.69 -6.01
N LYS A 39 14.99 -1.80 -5.94
CA LYS A 39 14.47 -3.13 -5.58
C LYS A 39 15.31 -3.73 -4.45
N PRO A 40 14.69 -4.33 -3.40
CA PRO A 40 13.27 -4.66 -3.27
C PRO A 40 12.34 -3.44 -3.12
N ASN A 41 12.77 -2.42 -2.37
CA ASN A 41 11.97 -1.26 -2.00
C ASN A 41 12.57 0.04 -2.55
N ASP A 42 11.70 0.98 -2.94
CA ASP A 42 12.08 2.34 -3.33
C ASP A 42 11.51 3.34 -2.32
N ARG A 43 12.42 4.05 -1.63
CA ARG A 43 12.05 4.94 -0.52
C ARG A 43 11.21 6.13 -1.01
N ASN A 44 11.58 6.72 -2.14
CA ASN A 44 10.87 7.86 -2.71
C ASN A 44 9.47 7.45 -3.20
N ALA A 45 9.33 6.25 -3.75
CA ALA A 45 8.04 5.71 -4.16
C ALA A 45 7.08 5.50 -2.96
N LEU A 46 7.61 5.02 -1.83
CA LEU A 46 6.84 4.80 -0.61
C LEU A 46 6.46 6.12 0.07
N ASP A 47 7.40 7.07 0.18
CA ASP A 47 7.11 8.38 0.77
C ASP A 47 6.14 9.20 -0.10
N LEU A 48 6.17 9.05 -1.44
CA LEU A 48 5.17 9.62 -2.34
C LEU A 48 3.77 9.03 -2.10
N MET A 49 3.64 7.71 -1.88
CA MET A 49 2.35 7.10 -1.52
C MET A 49 1.87 7.56 -0.14
N ASN A 50 2.78 7.69 0.83
CA ASN A 50 2.46 8.19 2.16
C ASN A 50 1.95 9.64 2.11
N ALA A 51 2.62 10.53 1.36
CA ALA A 51 2.18 11.91 1.20
C ALA A 51 0.86 12.05 0.44
N ALA A 52 0.61 11.21 -0.57
CA ALA A 52 -0.69 11.14 -1.24
C ALA A 52 -1.81 10.64 -0.30
N ALA A 53 -1.53 9.66 0.57
CA ALA A 53 -2.47 9.20 1.59
C ALA A 53 -2.75 10.27 2.65
N GLU A 54 -1.71 10.97 3.13
CA GLU A 54 -1.84 12.07 4.09
C GLU A 54 -2.67 13.24 3.54
N ALA A 55 -2.48 13.58 2.25
CA ALA A 55 -3.27 14.61 1.58
C ALA A 55 -4.76 14.21 1.46
N VAL A 56 -5.04 12.97 1.07
CA VAL A 56 -6.42 12.42 1.05
C VAL A 56 -7.05 12.43 2.44
N MET A 57 -6.31 12.07 3.50
CA MET A 57 -6.81 12.15 4.87
C MET A 57 -7.09 13.60 5.30
N LYS A 58 -6.29 14.58 4.87
CA LYS A 58 -6.53 16.00 5.18
C LYS A 58 -7.77 16.55 4.47
N GLU A 59 -7.99 16.16 3.22
CA GLU A 59 -9.11 16.65 2.39
C GLU A 59 -10.46 16.00 2.76
N LEU A 60 -10.45 14.74 3.22
CA LEU A 60 -11.66 14.00 3.62
C LEU A 60 -11.70 13.83 5.15
N PRO A 61 -12.40 14.72 5.89
CA PRO A 61 -12.30 14.80 7.35
C PRO A 61 -12.79 13.54 8.10
N ASP A 62 -13.71 12.79 7.50
CA ASP A 62 -14.27 11.56 8.06
C ASP A 62 -13.28 10.37 8.04
N LEU A 63 -12.11 10.52 7.41
CA LEU A 63 -11.03 9.53 7.47
C LEU A 63 -10.26 9.65 8.78
N VAL A 64 -10.60 8.74 9.71
CA VAL A 64 -9.99 8.62 11.05
C VAL A 64 -8.67 7.83 11.01
N LEU A 65 -8.58 6.80 10.16
CA LEU A 65 -7.45 5.87 10.08
C LEU A 65 -7.23 5.42 8.63
N ALA A 66 -5.98 5.39 8.16
CA ALA A 66 -5.63 4.90 6.84
C ALA A 66 -4.54 3.81 6.89
N TYR A 67 -4.81 2.74 6.14
CA TYR A 67 -3.91 1.61 5.90
C TYR A 67 -4.10 1.16 4.44
N GLY A 68 -3.04 1.11 3.62
CA GLY A 68 -3.15 0.80 2.19
C GLY A 68 -2.74 -0.63 1.83
N ASN A 69 -3.68 -1.46 1.28
CA ASN A 69 -3.46 -2.71 0.51
C ASN A 69 -4.79 -3.42 0.04
N SER A 70 -5.41 -2.96 -1.08
CA SER A 70 -6.26 -3.67 -2.13
C SER A 70 -7.58 -4.51 -1.84
N ASP A 71 -8.82 -4.14 -2.35
CA ASP A 71 -10.17 -4.88 -2.55
C ASP A 71 -11.51 -4.48 -1.75
N GLU A 72 -12.73 -4.03 -2.20
CA GLU A 72 -13.46 -3.55 -3.47
C GLU A 72 -14.80 -2.70 -3.21
N TYR A 73 -15.10 -1.48 -3.80
CA TYR A 73 -16.47 -0.80 -3.89
C TYR A 73 -16.54 0.63 -4.58
N SER A 74 -17.71 1.34 -4.61
CA SER A 74 -18.08 2.32 -5.68
C SER A 74 -18.07 3.89 -5.49
N LYS A 75 -18.64 4.55 -4.44
CA LYS A 75 -18.77 6.05 -4.40
C LYS A 75 -17.76 6.83 -3.55
N LEU A 76 -17.77 6.68 -2.22
CA LEU A 76 -16.72 7.22 -1.33
C LEU A 76 -15.31 6.86 -1.86
N THR A 77 -15.23 5.65 -2.37
CA THR A 77 -14.08 5.02 -3.01
C THR A 77 -13.56 5.72 -4.25
N THR A 78 -14.44 6.14 -5.16
CA THR A 78 -14.03 6.78 -6.42
C THR A 78 -13.55 8.21 -6.16
N THR A 79 -14.12 8.91 -5.18
CA THR A 79 -13.53 10.13 -4.62
C THR A 79 -12.13 9.85 -4.06
N ILE A 80 -12.00 8.97 -3.06
CA ILE A 80 -10.70 8.64 -2.42
C ILE A 80 -9.62 8.27 -3.45
N THR A 81 -9.98 7.46 -4.44
CA THR A 81 -9.02 6.92 -5.43
C THR A 81 -8.66 7.95 -6.50
N SER A 82 -9.59 8.80 -6.92
CA SER A 82 -9.28 9.91 -7.83
C SER A 82 -8.46 11.00 -7.13
N THR A 83 -8.80 11.35 -5.89
CA THR A 83 -8.02 12.27 -5.04
C THR A 83 -6.60 11.71 -4.79
N PHE A 84 -6.46 10.43 -4.43
CA PHE A 84 -5.15 9.78 -4.28
C PHE A 84 -4.34 9.76 -5.57
N THR A 85 -4.97 9.42 -6.71
CA THR A 85 -4.31 9.44 -8.02
C THR A 85 -3.85 10.86 -8.38
N SER A 86 -4.68 11.87 -8.08
CA SER A 86 -4.37 13.29 -8.30
C SER A 86 -3.14 13.72 -7.49
N TYR A 87 -3.13 13.48 -6.18
CA TYR A 87 -1.96 13.79 -5.35
C TYR A 87 -0.72 12.99 -5.74
N TYR A 88 -0.85 11.70 -6.09
CA TYR A 88 0.27 10.89 -6.53
C TYR A 88 0.92 11.44 -7.82
N VAL A 89 0.12 11.94 -8.77
CA VAL A 89 0.63 12.59 -9.99
C VAL A 89 1.19 13.99 -9.72
N PHE A 90 0.51 14.79 -8.88
CA PHE A 90 0.91 16.15 -8.52
C PHE A 90 2.24 16.19 -7.76
N LEU A 91 2.36 15.35 -6.72
CA LEU A 91 3.54 15.27 -5.86
C LEU A 91 4.71 14.53 -6.53
N TRP A 92 4.50 13.73 -7.58
CA TRP A 92 5.53 12.93 -8.25
C TRP A 92 6.81 13.71 -8.53
N SER A 93 6.69 14.94 -9.04
CA SER A 93 7.82 15.82 -9.39
C SER A 93 8.74 16.17 -8.21
N GLN A 94 8.22 16.13 -6.98
CA GLN A 94 8.96 16.42 -5.75
C GLN A 94 9.82 15.21 -5.31
N TYR A 95 9.35 13.99 -5.58
CA TYR A 95 10.03 12.73 -5.21
C TYR A 95 10.88 12.16 -6.35
N PHE A 96 10.60 12.54 -7.59
CA PHE A 96 11.24 12.03 -8.80
C PHE A 96 11.49 13.15 -9.84
N PRO A 97 12.27 14.20 -9.51
CA PRO A 97 12.49 15.36 -10.39
C PRO A 97 13.06 14.97 -11.76
N ASP A 98 14.04 14.06 -11.81
CA ASP A 98 14.72 13.62 -13.04
C ASP A 98 13.94 12.59 -13.86
N LYS A 99 12.75 12.17 -13.41
CA LYS A 99 11.95 11.10 -14.03
C LYS A 99 10.52 11.58 -14.33
N PRO A 100 10.31 12.56 -15.23
CA PRO A 100 8.98 13.11 -15.51
C PRO A 100 7.97 12.04 -15.96
N LEU A 101 6.73 12.17 -15.48
CA LEU A 101 5.65 11.25 -15.84
C LEU A 101 5.31 11.34 -17.33
N THR A 102 5.21 10.18 -17.97
CA THR A 102 4.80 10.00 -19.37
C THR A 102 3.75 8.88 -19.45
N PRO A 103 2.84 8.90 -20.45
CA PRO A 103 1.82 7.87 -20.61
C PRO A 103 2.36 6.42 -20.73
N PRO A 104 1.58 5.40 -20.33
CA PRO A 104 0.41 5.51 -19.47
C PRO A 104 0.79 6.06 -18.08
N LEU A 105 -0.07 6.90 -17.53
CA LEU A 105 0.11 7.47 -16.19
C LEU A 105 -0.18 6.43 -15.11
N PRO A 106 0.34 6.59 -13.87
CA PRO A 106 -0.12 5.81 -12.73
C PRO A 106 -1.63 5.98 -12.56
N SER A 107 -2.32 4.87 -12.30
CA SER A 107 -3.75 4.84 -11.99
C SER A 107 -3.97 3.82 -10.89
N PHE A 108 -4.90 4.08 -9.99
CA PHE A 108 -5.15 3.23 -8.85
C PHE A 108 -6.52 2.55 -8.95
N ASP A 109 -6.63 1.39 -8.32
CA ASP A 109 -7.90 0.74 -8.04
C ASP A 109 -8.42 1.19 -6.68
N GLY A 110 -9.74 1.31 -6.58
CA GLY A 110 -10.44 1.91 -5.46
C GLY A 110 -11.40 0.92 -4.86
N ARG A 111 -11.16 0.50 -3.62
CA ARG A 111 -11.67 -0.79 -3.18
C ARG A 111 -12.02 -0.79 -1.64
N VAL A 112 -13.26 -1.06 -1.20
CA VAL A 112 -13.73 -0.99 0.23
C VAL A 112 -14.04 -2.37 0.85
N VAL A 113 -14.03 -2.49 2.18
CA VAL A 113 -14.71 -3.56 2.94
C VAL A 113 -15.43 -2.98 4.16
N CYS A 114 -16.62 -3.50 4.49
CA CYS A 114 -17.33 -3.21 5.75
C CYS A 114 -16.97 -4.25 6.83
N TYR A 115 -16.52 -3.81 7.99
CA TYR A 115 -16.25 -4.69 9.15
C TYR A 115 -17.23 -4.40 10.31
N PRO A 116 -18.00 -5.39 10.80
CA PRO A 116 -19.07 -5.16 11.76
C PRO A 116 -18.62 -5.06 13.23
N SER A 117 -17.32 -5.19 13.51
CA SER A 117 -16.78 -5.03 14.86
C SER A 117 -15.31 -4.60 14.85
N ASP A 118 -14.88 -4.00 15.96
CA ASP A 118 -13.48 -3.62 16.22
C ASP A 118 -12.54 -4.83 16.15
N PHE A 119 -13.03 -6.03 16.52
CA PHE A 119 -12.28 -7.26 16.43
C PHE A 119 -11.94 -7.59 14.98
N ASN A 120 -12.94 -7.55 14.08
CA ASN A 120 -12.71 -7.80 12.65
C ASN A 120 -11.83 -6.73 12.00
N LEU A 121 -11.94 -5.46 12.41
CA LEU A 121 -11.04 -4.40 11.97
C LEU A 121 -9.59 -4.66 12.41
N ARG A 122 -9.38 -5.08 13.65
CA ARG A 122 -8.03 -5.41 14.19
C ARG A 122 -7.44 -6.65 13.53
N ASP A 123 -8.23 -7.68 13.27
CA ASP A 123 -7.82 -8.85 12.50
C ASP A 123 -7.39 -8.46 11.09
N TYR A 124 -8.18 -7.62 10.40
CA TYR A 124 -7.84 -7.09 9.08
C TYR A 124 -6.49 -6.35 9.10
N MET A 125 -6.32 -5.38 10.00
CA MET A 125 -5.07 -4.60 10.10
C MET A 125 -3.86 -5.51 10.40
N SER A 126 -4.04 -6.50 11.27
CA SER A 126 -3.00 -7.47 11.61
C SER A 126 -2.64 -8.37 10.43
N TRP A 127 -3.63 -8.89 9.70
CA TRP A 127 -3.44 -9.68 8.49
C TRP A 127 -2.69 -8.89 7.40
N ARG A 128 -3.01 -7.61 7.20
CA ARG A 128 -2.30 -6.76 6.24
C ARG A 128 -0.86 -6.48 6.65
N GLN A 129 -0.57 -6.31 7.95
CA GLN A 129 0.81 -6.18 8.44
C GLN A 129 1.61 -7.48 8.27
N VAL A 130 1.00 -8.65 8.50
CA VAL A 130 1.63 -9.96 8.23
C VAL A 130 1.89 -10.15 6.74
N ASP A 131 0.94 -9.79 5.88
CA ASP A 131 1.10 -9.80 4.41
C ASP A 131 2.26 -8.90 3.96
N CYS A 132 2.34 -7.67 4.48
CA CYS A 132 3.48 -6.77 4.25
C CYS A 132 4.82 -7.41 4.67
N HIS A 133 4.88 -8.02 5.85
CA HIS A 133 6.11 -8.67 6.35
C HIS A 133 6.55 -9.85 5.47
N ILE A 134 5.62 -10.73 5.08
CA ILE A 134 5.88 -11.90 4.22
C ILE A 134 6.34 -11.44 2.83
N ASN A 135 5.63 -10.49 2.23
CA ASN A 135 5.96 -9.97 0.90
C ASN A 135 7.30 -9.22 0.91
N ASN A 136 7.61 -8.46 1.96
CA ASN A 136 8.92 -7.79 2.08
C ASN A 136 10.06 -8.80 2.25
N LEU A 137 9.91 -9.84 3.08
CA LEU A 137 10.92 -10.88 3.27
C LEU A 137 11.18 -11.67 1.97
N TYR A 138 10.12 -12.06 1.25
CA TYR A 138 10.23 -12.73 -0.05
C TYR A 138 10.96 -11.84 -1.06
N ASN A 139 10.51 -10.59 -1.25
CA ASN A 139 11.12 -9.67 -2.21
C ASN A 139 12.57 -9.34 -1.84
N THR A 140 12.90 -9.17 -0.56
CA THR A 140 14.28 -8.91 -0.12
C THR A 140 15.18 -10.09 -0.46
N THR A 141 14.78 -11.32 -0.13
CA THR A 141 15.57 -12.52 -0.49
C THR A 141 15.69 -12.69 -2.00
N PHE A 142 14.59 -12.53 -2.75
CA PHE A 142 14.56 -12.64 -4.21
C PHE A 142 15.51 -11.64 -4.89
N TRP A 143 15.43 -10.36 -4.53
CA TRP A 143 16.26 -9.33 -5.15
C TRP A 143 17.73 -9.42 -4.72
N THR A 144 18.04 -9.91 -3.51
CA THR A 144 19.42 -10.23 -3.12
C THR A 144 19.99 -11.38 -3.95
N LEU A 145 19.24 -12.48 -4.15
CA LEU A 145 19.65 -13.60 -5.00
C LEU A 145 19.92 -13.17 -6.46
N VAL A 146 19.10 -12.26 -7.01
CA VAL A 146 19.28 -11.75 -8.38
C VAL A 146 20.40 -10.71 -8.49
N GLN A 147 20.49 -9.75 -7.56
CA GLN A 147 21.44 -8.62 -7.67
C GLN A 147 22.83 -8.92 -7.12
N GLN A 148 22.93 -9.67 -6.02
CA GLN A 148 24.21 -10.03 -5.38
C GLN A 148 24.63 -11.47 -5.73
N GLY A 149 23.67 -12.40 -5.79
CA GLY A 149 23.92 -13.78 -6.19
C GLY A 149 24.02 -14.01 -7.70
N GLY A 150 23.65 -13.02 -8.52
CA GLY A 150 23.69 -13.10 -9.98
C GLY A 150 22.69 -14.08 -10.61
N MET A 151 21.75 -14.62 -9.83
CA MET A 151 20.81 -15.65 -10.31
C MET A 151 19.82 -15.11 -11.34
N GLY A 152 19.38 -15.98 -12.25
CA GLY A 152 18.26 -15.66 -13.14
C GLY A 152 16.96 -15.45 -12.35
N PRO A 153 16.04 -14.54 -12.75
CA PRO A 153 14.78 -14.32 -12.02
C PRO A 153 13.95 -15.60 -11.80
N ARG A 154 13.90 -16.50 -12.79
CA ARG A 154 13.24 -17.82 -12.67
C ARG A 154 13.96 -18.79 -11.72
N GLU A 155 15.28 -18.68 -11.63
CA GLU A 155 16.12 -19.51 -10.76
C GLU A 155 15.98 -19.06 -9.30
N ALA A 156 15.97 -17.74 -9.04
CA ALA A 156 15.66 -17.18 -7.73
C ALA A 156 14.22 -17.53 -7.29
N GLU A 157 13.24 -17.48 -8.19
CA GLU A 157 11.86 -17.91 -7.93
C GLU A 157 11.80 -19.40 -7.55
N GLN A 158 12.47 -20.28 -8.31
CA GLN A 158 12.55 -21.71 -8.02
C GLN A 158 13.30 -21.99 -6.69
N ARG A 159 14.40 -21.29 -6.41
CA ARG A 159 15.20 -21.42 -5.19
C ARG A 159 14.43 -21.04 -3.92
N LEU A 160 13.44 -20.15 -4.05
CA LEU A 160 12.53 -19.74 -2.97
C LEU A 160 11.23 -20.55 -2.91
N SER A 161 10.93 -21.37 -3.92
CA SER A 161 9.73 -22.22 -3.93
C SER A 161 9.74 -23.20 -2.75
N GLY A 162 8.60 -23.36 -2.07
CA GLY A 162 8.46 -24.21 -0.88
C GLY A 162 9.15 -23.72 0.40
N THR A 163 10.01 -22.70 0.34
CA THR A 163 10.75 -22.20 1.52
C THR A 163 9.83 -21.49 2.53
N VAL A 164 10.11 -21.64 3.82
CA VAL A 164 9.45 -20.91 4.91
C VAL A 164 10.15 -19.58 5.21
N SER A 165 9.74 -18.86 6.26
CA SER A 165 10.37 -17.59 6.65
C SER A 165 11.76 -17.77 7.28
N ALA A 166 12.01 -18.91 7.95
CA ALA A 166 13.32 -19.22 8.52
C ALA A 166 14.39 -19.31 7.42
N ASP A 167 14.17 -20.16 6.41
CA ASP A 167 15.09 -20.38 5.30
C ASP A 167 15.43 -19.09 4.54
N LYS A 168 14.45 -18.18 4.37
CA LYS A 168 14.67 -16.87 3.73
C LYS A 168 15.61 -15.98 4.53
N ASN A 169 15.47 -15.95 5.86
CA ASN A 169 16.40 -15.26 6.74
C ASN A 169 17.78 -15.94 6.74
N GLU A 170 17.83 -17.27 6.67
CA GLU A 170 19.06 -18.04 6.62
C GLU A 170 19.83 -17.80 5.31
N ILE A 171 19.16 -17.79 4.16
CA ILE A 171 19.74 -17.43 2.85
C ILE A 171 20.30 -16.01 2.89
N LEU A 172 19.51 -15.02 3.33
CA LEU A 172 19.96 -13.63 3.44
C LEU A 172 21.21 -13.51 4.33
N PHE A 173 21.23 -14.18 5.48
CA PHE A 173 22.30 -14.03 6.46
C PHE A 173 23.56 -14.84 6.11
N LYS A 174 23.44 -16.09 5.67
CA LYS A 174 24.58 -16.98 5.39
C LYS A 174 25.21 -16.72 4.02
N ASP A 175 24.39 -16.56 2.99
CA ASP A 175 24.88 -16.48 1.61
C ASP A 175 25.30 -15.04 1.25
N PHE A 176 24.73 -14.03 1.93
CA PHE A 176 24.92 -12.60 1.61
C PHE A 176 25.28 -11.69 2.81
N GLY A 177 25.31 -12.20 4.04
CA GLY A 177 25.59 -11.39 5.24
C GLY A 177 24.48 -10.39 5.63
N VAL A 178 23.31 -10.44 4.97
CA VAL A 178 22.20 -9.51 5.16
C VAL A 178 21.34 -9.97 6.36
N ASN A 179 21.42 -9.24 7.47
CA ASN A 179 20.48 -9.43 8.58
C ASN A 179 19.17 -8.68 8.29
N TYR A 180 18.12 -9.39 7.90
CA TYR A 180 16.79 -8.82 7.63
C TYR A 180 16.20 -8.02 8.80
N ASN A 181 16.60 -8.29 10.05
CA ASN A 181 16.15 -7.48 11.19
C ASN A 181 16.68 -6.04 11.16
N ASN A 182 17.75 -5.77 10.41
CA ASN A 182 18.32 -4.43 10.23
C ASN A 182 17.65 -3.65 9.08
N GLU A 183 16.78 -4.26 8.27
CA GLU A 183 16.01 -3.53 7.24
C GLU A 183 15.12 -2.45 7.90
N PRO A 184 14.88 -1.31 7.24
CA PRO A 184 14.00 -0.26 7.76
C PRO A 184 12.62 -0.75 8.19
N GLU A 185 12.15 -0.31 9.36
CA GLU A 185 10.86 -0.70 9.93
C GLU A 185 9.67 -0.47 8.97
N CYS A 186 9.70 0.63 8.20
CA CYS A 186 8.67 0.95 7.21
C CYS A 186 8.56 -0.07 6.06
N PHE A 187 9.64 -0.82 5.76
CA PHE A 187 9.61 -1.90 4.78
C PHE A 187 9.09 -3.21 5.40
N LYS A 188 9.46 -3.48 6.66
CA LYS A 188 9.07 -4.71 7.39
C LYS A 188 7.64 -4.71 7.95
N LYS A 189 7.06 -3.53 8.21
CA LYS A 189 5.78 -3.34 8.92
C LYS A 189 4.77 -2.45 8.18
N GLY A 190 5.17 -1.82 7.06
CA GLY A 190 4.39 -0.82 6.34
C GLY A 190 4.42 0.56 7.02
N THR A 191 3.51 1.44 6.58
CA THR A 191 3.25 2.74 7.22
C THR A 191 1.78 2.79 7.64
N VAL A 192 1.49 3.37 8.82
CA VAL A 192 0.13 3.60 9.32
C VAL A 192 -0.05 5.09 9.54
N LEU A 193 -1.12 5.66 9.02
CA LEU A 193 -1.50 7.06 9.26
C LEU A 193 -2.81 7.07 10.04
N TYR A 194 -2.83 7.77 11.17
CA TYR A 194 -4.01 7.96 12.01
C TYR A 194 -4.22 9.45 12.27
N ARG A 195 -5.49 9.85 12.39
CA ARG A 195 -5.86 11.19 12.83
C ARG A 195 -5.79 11.21 14.35
N ASP A 196 -4.84 11.94 14.92
CA ASP A 196 -4.85 12.22 16.36
C ASP A 196 -5.98 13.18 16.68
N VAL A 197 -7.14 12.63 17.02
CA VAL A 197 -8.27 13.38 17.58
C VAL A 197 -7.98 13.56 19.08
N GLY A 198 -7.04 14.45 19.36
CA GLY A 198 -6.66 14.79 20.72
C GLY A 198 -7.90 15.12 21.56
N ARG A 199 -7.92 14.65 22.82
CA ARG A 199 -9.00 15.01 23.74
C ARG A 199 -9.04 16.53 23.85
N ASN A 200 -10.14 17.13 23.40
CA ASN A 200 -10.55 18.43 23.88
C ASN A 200 -10.86 18.28 25.37
N GLU A 201 -9.85 18.48 26.21
CA GLU A 201 -10.06 18.69 27.64
C GLU A 201 -10.83 20.01 27.78
N THR A 202 -12.15 19.88 27.95
CA THR A 202 -13.02 21.01 28.27
C THR A 202 -12.43 21.70 29.51
N PRO A 203 -12.06 22.98 29.44
CA PRO A 203 -11.63 23.68 30.64
C PRO A 203 -12.82 23.73 31.60
N CYS A 204 -12.72 23.04 32.73
CA CYS A 204 -13.65 23.24 33.83
C CYS A 204 -13.47 24.68 34.34
N GLY A 205 -14.53 25.47 34.25
CA GLY A 205 -14.63 26.78 34.90
C GLY A 205 -15.03 26.67 36.37
#